data_AF-A0A2R5LG93-F1
#
_entry.id   AF-A0A2R5LG93-F1
#
_cell.length_a   1.000
_cell.length_b   1.000
_cell.length_c   1.000
_cell.angle_alpha   90.00
_cell.angle_beta   90.00
_cell.angle_gamma   90.00
#
_symmetry.space_group_name_H-M   'P 1'
#
loop_
_entity.id
_entity.type
_entity.pdbx_description
1 polymer ?
#
loop_
_entity_poly.entity_id
_entity_poly.type
_entity_poly.pdbx_seq_one_letter_code
_entity_poly.pdbx_strand_id
1 'polypeptide(L)'
;MEKSSCDTTSGEYNVQMFEATPQAIADSLYNIYIDRLEEHLHLLKEVARKILKNDAEEKLEEKFATIIENNVNDTNKQFDRLEVYLSLNALSIPSHVLLPEDCVHRSPKEYSTLKAEIDQLKEGIMQEKCRREALLQELEQQKAVEPELLATAEYVQQLCG
;
A
#
# COMPACT_ATOMS: atom_id res chain seq x y z
N MET A 1 11.03 -26.42 -19.67
CA MET A 1 11.66 -25.15 -19.26
C MET A 1 10.56 -24.10 -19.25
N GLU A 2 9.87 -23.96 -18.12
CA GLU A 2 8.97 -22.82 -17.87
C GLU A 2 9.42 -22.25 -16.54
N LYS A 3 10.11 -21.10 -16.60
CA LYS A 3 10.46 -20.33 -15.41
C LYS A 3 9.16 -19.75 -14.86
N SER A 4 8.67 -20.36 -13.78
CA SER A 4 7.54 -19.85 -13.00
C SER A 4 7.89 -18.46 -12.47
N SER A 5 7.09 -17.48 -12.87
CA SER A 5 7.20 -16.04 -12.55
C SER A 5 6.85 -15.72 -11.07
N CYS A 6 7.02 -16.66 -10.14
CA CYS A 6 6.38 -16.63 -8.82
C CYS A 6 7.26 -16.10 -7.67
N ASP A 7 8.56 -15.89 -7.89
CA ASP A 7 9.47 -15.56 -6.77
C ASP A 7 9.52 -14.06 -6.44
N THR A 8 9.24 -13.17 -7.40
CA THR A 8 9.34 -11.72 -7.18
C THR A 8 8.16 -11.10 -6.44
N THR A 9 6.95 -11.66 -6.56
CA THR A 9 5.73 -11.10 -5.94
C THR A 9 5.62 -11.36 -4.43
N SER A 10 6.27 -12.39 -3.91
CA SER A 10 6.21 -12.74 -2.47
C SER A 10 6.93 -11.69 -1.62
N GLY A 11 8.06 -11.15 -2.11
CA GLY A 11 8.84 -10.15 -1.38
C GLY A 11 8.10 -8.83 -1.19
N GLU A 12 7.45 -8.33 -2.25
CA GLU A 12 6.69 -7.07 -2.21
C GLU A 12 5.49 -7.16 -1.25
N TYR A 13 4.79 -8.30 -1.26
CA TYR A 13 3.65 -8.54 -0.36
C TYR A 13 4.05 -8.59 1.11
N ASN A 14 5.19 -9.24 1.40
CA ASN A 14 5.75 -9.25 2.75
C ASN A 14 6.13 -7.83 3.19
N VAL A 15 6.77 -7.05 2.32
CA VAL A 15 7.14 -5.66 2.63
C VAL A 15 5.92 -4.77 2.87
N GLN A 16 4.80 -5.01 2.17
CA GLN A 16 3.55 -4.28 2.44
C GLN A 16 3.08 -4.44 3.89
N MET A 17 3.21 -5.63 4.47
CA MET A 17 2.81 -5.89 5.86
C MET A 17 3.86 -5.45 6.87
N PHE A 18 5.15 -5.70 6.59
CA PHE A 18 6.24 -5.50 7.55
C PHE A 18 6.94 -4.15 7.41
N GLU A 19 6.61 -3.36 6.40
CA GLU A 19 7.18 -2.04 6.05
C GLU A 19 8.70 -2.02 5.81
N ALA A 20 9.34 -3.20 5.87
CA ALA A 20 10.77 -3.38 5.69
C ALA A 20 11.07 -4.74 5.07
N THR A 21 12.18 -4.84 4.34
CA THR A 21 12.67 -6.12 3.85
C THR A 21 13.39 -6.88 4.97
N PRO A 22 13.37 -8.23 4.94
CA PRO A 22 14.17 -9.03 5.87
C PRO A 22 15.67 -8.65 5.85
N GLN A 23 16.19 -8.33 4.67
CA GLN A 23 17.55 -7.83 4.48
C GLN A 23 17.80 -6.53 5.24
N ALA A 24 16.93 -5.51 5.10
CA ALA A 24 17.11 -4.24 5.80
C ALA A 24 17.10 -4.40 7.33
N ILE A 25 16.29 -5.34 7.85
CA ILE A 25 16.27 -5.66 9.28
C ILE A 25 17.56 -6.36 9.70
N ALA A 26 18.02 -7.35 8.93
CA ALA A 26 19.27 -8.06 9.20
C ALA A 26 20.48 -7.10 9.17
N ASP A 27 20.57 -6.22 8.17
CA ASP A 27 21.60 -5.20 8.04
C ASP A 27 21.59 -4.22 9.22
N SER A 28 20.41 -3.77 9.65
CA SER A 28 20.28 -2.88 10.80
C SER A 28 20.79 -3.54 12.08
N LEU A 29 20.41 -4.79 12.32
CA LEU A 29 20.86 -5.56 13.49
C LEU A 29 22.37 -5.86 13.41
N TYR A 30 22.90 -6.13 12.22
CA TYR A 30 24.31 -6.36 11.98
C TYR A 30 25.13 -5.12 12.35
N ASN A 31 24.73 -3.94 11.85
CA ASN A 31 25.42 -2.69 12.15
C ASN A 31 25.42 -2.39 13.66
N ILE A 32 24.27 -2.53 14.33
CA ILE A 32 24.17 -2.35 15.78
C ILE A 32 25.09 -3.34 16.52
N TYR A 33 25.16 -4.59 16.06
CA TYR A 33 26.02 -5.60 16.66
C TYR A 33 27.51 -5.25 16.51
N ILE A 34 27.94 -4.86 15.31
CA ILE A 34 29.33 -4.47 15.03
C ILE A 34 29.73 -3.25 15.85
N ASP A 35 28.90 -2.20 15.88
CA ASP A 35 29.16 -0.99 16.68
C ASP A 35 29.39 -1.35 18.16
N ARG A 36 28.56 -2.25 18.71
CA ARG A 36 28.68 -2.74 20.09
C ARG A 36 29.90 -3.62 20.31
N LEU A 37 30.23 -4.47 19.35
CA LEU A 37 31.40 -5.33 19.41
C LEU A 37 32.67 -4.47 19.45
N GLU A 38 32.76 -3.46 18.58
CA GLU A 38 33.88 -2.51 18.55
C GLU A 38 33.99 -1.72 19.86
N GLU A 39 32.87 -1.20 20.39
CA GLU A 39 32.83 -0.51 21.68
C GLU A 39 33.38 -1.39 22.82
N HIS A 40 32.89 -2.63 22.93
CA HIS A 40 33.32 -3.55 23.98
C HIS A 40 34.77 -4.01 23.81
N LEU A 41 35.21 -4.27 22.58
CA LEU A 41 36.59 -4.66 22.32
C LEU A 41 37.55 -3.51 22.60
N HIS A 42 37.16 -2.27 22.30
CA HIS A 42 37.94 -1.10 22.68
C HIS A 42 38.07 -0.99 24.20
N LEU A 43 36.98 -1.14 24.96
CA LEU A 43 37.02 -1.11 26.42
C LEU A 43 37.90 -2.24 26.99
N LEU A 44 37.76 -3.46 26.46
CA LEU A 44 38.56 -4.61 26.87
C LEU A 44 40.06 -4.38 26.60
N LYS A 45 40.38 -3.78 25.46
CA LYS A 45 41.74 -3.40 25.09
C LYS A 45 42.33 -2.34 26.01
N GLU A 46 41.55 -1.33 26.40
CA GLU A 46 41.98 -0.33 27.38
C GLU A 46 42.29 -0.95 28.75
N VAL A 47 41.48 -1.91 29.19
CA VAL A 47 41.74 -2.67 30.42
C VAL A 47 43.01 -3.50 30.28
N ALA A 48 43.19 -4.18 29.14
CA ALA A 48 44.38 -5.00 28.88
C ALA A 48 45.67 -4.16 28.85
N ARG A 49 45.66 -2.96 28.24
CA ARG A 49 46.80 -2.02 28.26
C ARG A 49 47.21 -1.65 29.68
N LYS A 50 46.22 -1.35 30.54
CA LYS A 50 46.47 -0.99 31.95
C LYS A 50 47.12 -2.13 32.75
N ILE A 51 46.81 -3.40 32.41
CA ILE A 51 47.35 -4.58 33.10
C ILE A 51 48.76 -4.92 32.61
N LEU A 52 48.99 -4.89 31.29
CA LEU A 52 50.23 -5.39 30.68
C LEU A 52 51.42 -4.43 30.79
N LYS A 53 51.18 -3.12 31.01
CA LYS A 53 52.16 -2.03 30.91
C LYS A 53 52.81 -1.98 29.50
N ASN A 54 53.20 -0.78 29.05
CA ASN A 54 53.40 -0.44 27.62
C ASN A 54 54.37 -1.29 26.77
N ASP A 55 55.13 -2.22 27.35
CA ASP A 55 56.12 -3.05 26.63
C ASP A 55 55.51 -4.08 25.66
N ALA A 56 54.18 -4.28 25.68
CA ALA A 56 53.47 -5.26 24.85
C ALA A 56 52.44 -4.66 23.87
N GLU A 57 52.47 -3.35 23.63
CA GLU A 57 51.40 -2.63 22.92
C GLU A 57 51.20 -3.11 21.46
N GLU A 58 52.28 -3.32 20.69
CA GLU A 58 52.19 -3.77 19.30
C GLU A 58 51.61 -5.19 19.18
N LYS A 59 51.99 -6.10 20.07
CA LYS A 59 51.42 -7.47 20.12
C LYS A 59 49.96 -7.45 20.57
N LEU A 60 49.58 -6.51 21.44
CA LEU A 60 48.20 -6.36 21.87
C LEU A 60 47.33 -5.90 20.70
N GLU A 61 47.79 -4.92 19.91
CA GLU A 61 47.12 -4.46 18.69
C GLU A 61 46.88 -5.61 17.71
N GLU A 62 47.93 -6.38 17.40
CA GLU A 62 47.83 -7.51 16.47
C GLU A 62 46.81 -8.55 16.96
N LYS A 63 46.84 -8.90 18.25
CA LYS A 63 45.91 -9.88 18.82
C LYS A 63 44.46 -9.41 18.80
N PHE A 64 44.20 -8.15 19.13
CA PHE A 64 42.85 -7.60 19.07
C PHE A 64 42.36 -7.46 17.63
N ALA A 65 43.23 -7.10 16.67
CA ALA A 65 42.88 -7.09 15.26
C ALA A 65 42.46 -8.48 14.76
N THR A 66 43.21 -9.54 15.12
CA THR A 66 42.83 -10.93 14.79
C THR A 66 41.51 -11.34 15.45
N ILE A 67 41.26 -10.92 16.70
CA ILE A 67 39.98 -11.20 17.38
C ILE A 67 38.82 -10.53 16.65
N ILE A 68 38.98 -9.26 16.25
CA ILE A 68 37.96 -8.52 15.48
C ILE A 68 37.69 -9.22 14.16
N GLU A 69 38.73 -9.53 13.38
CA GLU A 69 38.59 -10.17 12.07
C GLU A 69 37.86 -11.52 12.16
N ASN A 70 38.22 -12.35 13.13
CA ASN A 70 37.56 -13.63 13.36
C ASN A 70 36.08 -13.44 13.75
N ASN A 71 35.79 -12.50 14.66
CA ASN A 71 34.42 -12.24 15.08
C ASN A 71 33.57 -11.69 13.92
N VAL A 72 34.10 -10.76 13.12
CA VAL A 72 33.40 -10.21 11.95
C VAL A 72 33.09 -11.32 10.94
N ASN A 73 34.06 -12.17 10.62
CA ASN A 73 33.88 -13.28 9.70
C ASN A 73 32.82 -14.29 10.16
N ASP A 74 32.80 -14.61 11.45
CA ASP A 74 31.80 -15.52 12.02
C ASP A 74 30.43 -14.85 12.10
N THR A 75 30.38 -13.57 12.48
CA THR A 75 29.16 -12.77 12.56
C THR A 75 28.49 -12.65 11.20
N ASN A 76 29.24 -12.35 10.13
CA ASN A 76 28.72 -12.29 8.76
C ASN A 76 27.95 -13.56 8.40
N LYS A 77 28.54 -14.74 8.63
CA LYS A 77 27.88 -16.02 8.33
C LYS A 77 26.61 -16.25 9.15
N GLN A 78 26.59 -15.80 10.42
CA GLN A 78 25.39 -15.93 11.26
C GLN A 78 24.29 -14.97 10.81
N PHE A 79 24.65 -13.75 10.41
CA PHE A 79 23.69 -12.76 9.93
C PHE A 79 23.14 -13.10 8.55
N ASP A 80 23.94 -13.68 7.65
CA ASP A 80 23.44 -14.26 6.39
C ASP A 80 22.39 -15.35 6.67
N ARG A 81 22.68 -16.22 7.65
CA ARG A 81 21.74 -17.28 8.07
C ARG A 81 20.50 -16.70 8.74
N LEU A 82 20.65 -15.63 9.51
CA LEU A 82 19.55 -14.92 10.14
C LEU A 82 18.63 -14.30 9.09
N GLU A 83 19.18 -13.64 8.07
CA GLU A 83 18.41 -13.06 6.96
C GLU A 83 17.57 -14.12 6.25
N VAL A 84 18.18 -15.27 5.92
CA VAL A 84 17.46 -16.40 5.32
C VAL A 84 16.36 -16.92 6.24
N TYR A 85 16.63 -17.03 7.55
CA TYR A 85 15.64 -17.48 8.51
C TYR A 85 14.46 -16.50 8.62
N LEU A 86 14.76 -15.20 8.71
CA LEU A 86 13.75 -14.13 8.75
C LEU A 86 12.87 -14.18 7.51
N SER A 87 13.47 -14.27 6.32
CA SER A 87 12.76 -14.31 5.04
C SER A 87 11.83 -15.51 4.89
N LEU A 88 12.19 -16.67 5.45
CA LEU A 88 11.43 -17.91 5.27
C LEU A 88 10.41 -18.18 6.39
N ASN A 89 10.66 -17.70 7.62
CA ASN A 89 9.89 -18.15 8.79
C ASN A 89 9.18 -17.02 9.55
N ALA A 90 9.79 -15.83 9.64
CA ALA A 90 9.28 -14.75 10.49
C ALA A 90 8.60 -13.65 9.69
N LEU A 91 9.20 -13.27 8.56
CA LEU A 91 8.79 -12.16 7.70
C LEU A 91 8.25 -12.69 6.36
N SER A 92 7.54 -13.80 6.42
CA SER A 92 6.94 -14.46 5.27
C SER A 92 5.43 -14.56 5.49
N ILE A 93 4.66 -13.99 4.57
CA ILE A 93 3.22 -14.18 4.51
C ILE A 93 2.97 -15.45 3.70
N PRO A 94 2.26 -16.45 4.26
CA PRO A 94 1.91 -17.64 3.50
C PRO A 94 1.05 -17.29 2.28
N SER A 95 1.27 -17.96 1.16
CA SER A 95 0.58 -17.69 -0.12
C SER A 95 -0.96 -17.84 -0.09
N HIS A 96 -1.51 -18.48 0.94
CA HIS A 96 -2.95 -18.65 1.13
C HIS A 96 -3.58 -17.57 2.04
N VAL A 97 -2.76 -16.69 2.62
CA VAL A 97 -3.20 -15.61 3.49
C VAL A 97 -3.35 -14.35 2.65
N LEU A 98 -4.54 -13.76 2.73
CA LEU A 98 -4.84 -12.45 2.17
C LEU A 98 -4.78 -11.42 3.31
N LEU A 99 -4.01 -10.36 3.11
CA LEU A 99 -3.94 -9.26 4.05
C LEU A 99 -5.30 -8.55 4.18
N PRO A 100 -5.60 -7.94 5.35
CA PRO A 100 -6.86 -7.23 5.58
C PRO A 100 -7.15 -6.14 4.54
N GLU A 101 -6.11 -5.43 4.10
CA GLU A 101 -6.18 -4.34 3.11
C GLU A 101 -6.70 -4.85 1.76
N ASP A 102 -6.37 -6.10 1.41
CA ASP A 102 -6.73 -6.71 0.14
C ASP A 102 -8.07 -7.46 0.19
N CYS A 103 -8.81 -7.39 1.31
CA CYS A 103 -10.11 -8.04 1.44
C CYS A 103 -11.12 -7.63 0.35
N VAL A 104 -10.96 -6.43 -0.22
CA VAL A 104 -11.75 -5.94 -1.38
C VAL A 104 -11.62 -6.84 -2.61
N HIS A 105 -10.49 -7.55 -2.75
CA HIS A 105 -10.25 -8.48 -3.85
C HIS A 105 -10.85 -9.87 -3.62
N ARG A 106 -11.29 -10.18 -2.39
CA ARG A 106 -11.84 -11.49 -2.02
C ARG A 106 -13.18 -11.80 -2.68
N SER A 107 -13.97 -10.77 -2.92
CA SER A 107 -15.19 -10.85 -3.70
C SER A 107 -15.11 -9.81 -4.81
N PRO A 108 -14.60 -10.16 -6.00
CA PRO A 108 -14.75 -9.32 -7.19
C PRO A 108 -16.22 -9.39 -7.61
N LYS A 109 -17.10 -8.80 -6.79
CA LYS A 109 -18.52 -8.74 -7.07
C LYS A 109 -18.79 -7.50 -7.90
N GLU A 110 -19.37 -7.78 -9.05
CA GLU A 110 -20.36 -6.93 -9.70
C GLU A 110 -19.88 -5.58 -10.19
N TYR A 111 -18.57 -5.28 -10.26
CA TYR A 111 -18.14 -4.00 -10.85
C TYR A 111 -18.78 -3.80 -12.23
N SER A 112 -18.86 -4.84 -13.06
CA SER A 112 -19.54 -4.79 -14.35
C SER A 112 -21.05 -4.56 -14.22
N THR A 113 -21.74 -5.27 -13.33
CA THR A 113 -23.19 -5.14 -13.09
C THR A 113 -23.53 -3.76 -12.52
N LEU A 114 -22.81 -3.32 -11.49
CA LEU A 114 -22.95 -2.03 -10.84
C LEU A 114 -22.62 -0.89 -11.80
N LYS A 115 -21.61 -1.07 -12.66
CA LYS A 115 -21.29 -0.11 -13.73
C LYS A 115 -22.43 0.01 -14.74
N ALA A 116 -23.00 -1.12 -15.16
CA ALA A 116 -24.16 -1.13 -16.05
C ALA A 116 -25.38 -0.46 -15.40
N GLU A 117 -25.64 -0.71 -14.11
CA GLU A 117 -26.71 -0.06 -13.35
C GLU A 117 -26.49 1.45 -13.24
N ILE A 118 -25.26 1.89 -12.95
CA ILE A 118 -24.91 3.31 -12.93
C ILE A 118 -25.17 3.97 -14.29
N ASP A 119 -24.79 3.31 -15.38
CA ASP A 119 -24.95 3.86 -16.72
C ASP A 119 -26.43 3.90 -17.14
N GLN A 120 -27.23 2.89 -16.76
CA GLN A 120 -28.69 2.90 -16.93
C GLN A 120 -29.37 4.03 -16.14
N LEU A 121 -28.96 4.24 -14.88
CA LEU A 121 -29.49 5.33 -14.06
C LEU A 121 -29.15 6.70 -14.63
N LYS A 122 -27.93 6.89 -15.16
CA LYS A 122 -27.54 8.14 -15.83
C LYS A 122 -28.39 8.43 -17.06
N GLU A 123 -28.62 7.41 -17.88
CA GLU A 123 -29.48 7.52 -19.06
C GLU A 123 -30.92 7.87 -18.65
N GLY A 124 -31.48 7.19 -17.64
CA GLY A 124 -32.80 7.50 -17.10
C GLY A 124 -32.92 8.95 -16.58
N ILE A 125 -31.89 9.45 -15.88
CA ILE A 125 -31.85 10.84 -15.42
C ILE A 125 -31.87 11.82 -16.61
N MET A 126 -31.16 11.53 -17.70
CA MET A 126 -31.16 12.38 -18.89
C MET A 126 -32.52 12.40 -19.57
N GLN A 127 -33.15 11.23 -19.72
CA GLN A 127 -34.49 11.13 -20.31
C GLN A 127 -35.53 11.88 -19.49
N GLU A 128 -35.51 11.75 -18.16
CA GLU A 128 -36.43 12.48 -17.28
C GLU A 128 -36.19 13.99 -17.30
N LYS A 129 -34.94 14.45 -17.45
CA LYS A 129 -34.65 15.88 -17.66
C LYS A 129 -35.27 16.40 -18.95
N CYS A 130 -35.06 15.70 -20.07
CA CYS A 130 -35.65 16.08 -21.36
C CYS A 130 -37.18 16.06 -21.30
N ARG A 131 -37.77 15.04 -20.68
CA ARG A 131 -39.21 14.96 -20.48
C ARG A 131 -39.75 16.14 -19.67
N ARG A 132 -39.07 16.51 -18.59
CA ARG A 132 -39.44 17.66 -17.76
C ARG A 132 -39.38 18.97 -18.56
N GLU A 133 -38.36 19.16 -19.38
CA GLU A 133 -38.22 20.35 -20.24
C GLU A 133 -39.35 20.43 -21.28
N ALA A 134 -39.70 19.31 -21.93
CA ALA A 134 -40.83 19.25 -22.85
C ALA A 134 -42.16 19.58 -22.16
N LEU A 135 -42.40 19.05 -20.96
CA LEU A 135 -43.60 19.36 -20.17
C LEU A 135 -43.68 20.84 -19.77
N LEU A 136 -42.54 21.46 -19.42
CA LEU A 136 -42.49 22.89 -19.12
C LEU A 136 -42.82 23.73 -20.36
N GLN A 137 -42.31 23.34 -21.53
CA GLN A 137 -42.62 24.01 -22.80
C GLN A 137 -44.10 23.88 -23.18
N GLU A 138 -44.70 22.70 -23.04
CA GLU A 138 -46.14 22.49 -23.28
C GLU A 138 -46.99 23.34 -22.33
N LEU A 139 -46.61 23.42 -21.05
CA LEU A 139 -47.30 24.24 -20.06
C LEU A 139 -47.27 25.74 -20.44
N GLU A 140 -46.13 26.22 -20.95
CA GLU A 140 -46.02 27.60 -21.43
C GLU A 140 -46.91 27.86 -22.66
N GLN A 141 -46.96 26.92 -23.61
CA GLN A 141 -47.85 27.02 -24.77
C GLN A 141 -49.33 27.02 -24.36
N GLN A 142 -49.73 26.15 -23.44
CA GLN A 142 -51.10 26.11 -22.92
C GLN A 142 -51.49 27.44 -22.28
N LYS A 143 -50.61 28.00 -21.43
CA LYS A 143 -50.83 29.33 -20.81
C LYS A 143 -50.91 30.46 -21.82
N ALA A 144 -50.21 30.36 -22.94
CA ALA A 144 -50.26 31.37 -24.01
C ALA A 144 -51.59 31.34 -24.78
N VAL A 145 -52.16 30.15 -25.01
CA VAL A 145 -53.40 29.97 -25.80
C VAL A 145 -54.67 30.09 -24.96
N GLU A 146 -54.60 29.79 -23.66
CA GLU A 146 -55.70 29.93 -22.70
C GLU A 146 -56.44 31.29 -22.76
N PRO A 147 -55.78 32.46 -22.75
CA PRO A 147 -56.49 33.75 -22.82
C PRO A 147 -57.23 33.97 -24.14
N GLU A 148 -56.68 33.49 -25.27
CA GLU A 148 -57.31 33.62 -26.59
C GLU A 148 -58.56 32.73 -26.69
N LEU A 149 -58.51 31.53 -26.12
CA LEU A 149 -59.65 30.62 -26.03
C LEU A 149 -60.76 31.18 -25.14
N LEU A 150 -60.42 31.79 -24.00
CA LEU A 150 -61.39 32.45 -23.13
C LEU A 150 -62.06 33.64 -23.83
N ALA A 151 -61.28 34.49 -24.49
CA ALA A 151 -61.81 35.63 -25.23
C ALA A 151 -62.75 35.21 -26.38
N THR A 152 -62.39 34.15 -27.12
CA THR A 152 -63.24 33.62 -28.19
C THR A 152 -64.50 32.95 -27.65
N ALA A 153 -64.41 32.23 -26.53
CA ALA A 153 -65.58 31.64 -25.86
C ALA A 153 -66.57 32.72 -25.39
N GLU A 154 -66.07 33.79 -24.75
CA GLU A 154 -66.89 34.94 -24.34
C GLU A 154 -67.56 35.62 -25.54
N TYR A 155 -66.83 35.81 -26.64
CA TYR A 155 -67.37 36.40 -27.86
C TYR A 155 -68.48 35.55 -28.49
N VAL A 156 -68.29 34.23 -28.58
CA VAL A 156 -69.32 33.32 -29.10
C VAL A 156 -70.56 33.33 -28.20
N GLN A 157 -70.38 33.38 -26.87
CA GLN A 157 -71.49 33.45 -25.93
C GLN A 157 -72.30 34.75 -26.08
N GLN A 158 -71.67 35.86 -26.43
CA GLN A 158 -72.35 37.12 -26.75
C GLN A 158 -73.11 37.09 -28.08
N LEU A 159 -72.72 36.23 -29.02
CA LEU A 159 -73.41 36.08 -30.31
C LEU A 159 -74.56 35.07 -30.26
N CYS A 160 -74.51 34.11 -29.34
CA CYS A 160 -75.50 33.04 -29.20
C CYS A 160 -76.49 33.24 -28.04
N GLY A 161 -76.35 34.31 -27.25
CA GLY A 161 -77.32 34.76 -26.24
C GLY A 161 -78.13 35.95 -26.75
#